data_AF-A0A7C4E9T2-F1
#
_entry.id   AF-A0A7C4E9T2-F1
#
_cell.length_a   1.000
_cell.length_b   1.000
_cell.length_c   1.000
_cell.angle_alpha   90.00
_cell.angle_beta   90.00
_cell.angle_gamma   90.00
#
_symmetry.space_group_name_H-M   'P 1'
#
loop_
_entity.id
_entity.type
_entity.pdbx_description
1 polymer ?
#
loop_
_entity_poly.entity_id
_entity_poly.type
_entity_poly.pdbx_seq_one_letter_code
_entity_poly.pdbx_strand_id
1 'polypeptide(L)'
;MDELVWSEVNMHRVWKVGARQLWRCGLLGGLVLVLAACGGDDGPNVRVRAVHASADAPAVDVAFGGVPLANAVQFKQAGGYVGVGAGSAPLTVNVAATSTTVLSANVSVSADRNYSAIVVGSASSNAPSAQRLAAVLIEDDGAAPAAGQVKLRVVHGAPAVAAVDIYVTAPGDPLPAAPTVPALPYRAVAPASGAPALQVPAGNYRVRVTPAGNASTVAFDSGALSLAAGSDLLLVAIPRPGGVSPISLLAVPAAGAAFEIVDTRAALRVGHFAPNVPAVDVFLKAPGQANSATNRVLTNVAFPVDSGYLRVPNGTYDAAVALTGSLASVLELNGAALPASGSRSIFAIGLLGGTGAQAPRLAAFVDDRVPVEGKAKVRVLHLSPDAPAVDVVVLSGGGIAARPVVNLAFPNATTTAL
;
A
#
# COMPACT_ATOMS: atom_id res chain seq x y z
N MET A 1 -5.26 71.45 -20.72
CA MET A 1 -6.61 71.53 -20.14
C MET A 1 -6.69 70.43 -19.12
N ASP A 2 -6.57 70.87 -17.87
CA ASP A 2 -6.92 70.28 -16.58
C ASP A 2 -6.23 69.00 -16.09
N GLU A 3 -5.26 69.24 -15.20
CA GLU A 3 -4.82 68.39 -14.10
C GLU A 3 -5.99 68.04 -13.16
N LEU A 4 -5.99 66.83 -12.61
CA LEU A 4 -6.64 66.55 -11.34
C LEU A 4 -5.71 65.83 -10.36
N VAL A 5 -5.79 66.34 -9.15
CA VAL A 5 -4.91 66.26 -7.99
C VAL A 5 -5.29 65.09 -7.06
N TRP A 6 -4.24 64.50 -6.46
CA TRP A 6 -4.11 63.78 -5.18
C TRP A 6 -5.32 63.60 -4.22
N SER A 7 -5.37 62.43 -3.54
CA SER A 7 -5.10 62.34 -2.09
C SER A 7 -5.09 60.90 -1.55
N GLU A 8 -4.02 60.55 -0.83
CA GLU A 8 -3.93 59.42 0.10
C GLU A 8 -4.82 59.64 1.34
N VAL A 9 -5.38 58.56 1.91
CA VAL A 9 -5.77 58.52 3.32
C VAL A 9 -5.35 57.19 3.95
N ASN A 10 -4.58 57.35 5.02
CA ASN A 10 -3.95 56.36 5.88
C ASN A 10 -4.88 56.04 7.07
N MET A 11 -5.04 54.79 7.51
CA MET A 11 -5.50 54.47 8.88
C MET A 11 -4.92 53.15 9.41
N HIS A 12 -3.89 53.28 10.24
CA HIS A 12 -3.52 52.32 11.27
C HIS A 12 -4.45 52.46 12.49
N ARG A 13 -4.91 51.35 13.09
CA ARG A 13 -5.20 51.31 14.54
C ARG A 13 -4.74 50.00 15.18
N VAL A 14 -3.80 50.20 16.10
CA VAL A 14 -3.29 49.30 17.13
C VAL A 14 -4.32 49.18 18.26
N TRP A 15 -4.48 47.99 18.84
CA TRP A 15 -5.07 47.83 20.17
C TRP A 15 -4.05 47.13 21.09
N LYS A 16 -3.52 47.89 22.04
CA LYS A 16 -2.96 47.41 23.31
C LYS A 16 -3.97 47.79 24.39
N VAL A 17 -4.34 46.85 25.25
CA VAL A 17 -4.91 47.16 26.57
C VAL A 17 -4.18 46.31 27.59
N GLY A 18 -3.63 46.96 28.61
CA GLY A 18 -2.99 46.34 29.75
C GLY A 18 -3.58 46.85 31.06
N ALA A 19 -3.46 45.96 32.06
CA ALA A 19 -3.40 46.17 33.52
C ALA A 19 -4.67 46.63 34.28
N ARG A 20 -5.03 45.92 35.36
CA ARG A 20 -4.52 46.12 36.73
C ARG A 20 -5.15 45.14 37.74
N GLN A 21 -4.34 44.72 38.71
CA GLN A 21 -4.69 44.00 39.96
C GLN A 21 -5.60 44.83 40.87
N LEU A 22 -6.41 44.16 41.71
CA LEU A 22 -6.60 44.51 43.13
C LEU A 22 -7.08 43.28 43.94
N TRP A 23 -6.47 43.08 45.10
CA TRP A 23 -6.77 42.07 46.12
C TRP A 23 -8.07 42.37 46.88
N ARG A 24 -8.74 41.33 47.38
CA ARG A 24 -9.57 41.36 48.60
C ARG A 24 -9.62 39.98 49.28
N CYS A 25 -9.21 39.93 50.55
CA CYS A 25 -9.41 38.83 51.49
C CYS A 25 -10.88 38.73 51.92
N GLY A 26 -11.35 37.51 52.20
CA GLY A 26 -12.65 37.26 52.85
C GLY A 26 -12.80 35.77 53.21
N LEU A 27 -13.06 35.51 54.49
CA LEU A 27 -13.05 34.23 55.21
C LEU A 27 -14.21 33.25 54.89
N LEU A 28 -13.97 31.99 55.33
CA LEU A 28 -14.90 31.02 55.96
C LEU A 28 -15.88 30.21 55.09
N GLY A 29 -15.69 28.88 55.11
CA GLY A 29 -16.67 27.89 54.67
C GLY A 29 -16.06 26.50 54.51
N GLY A 30 -15.78 25.82 55.63
CA GLY A 30 -15.27 24.46 55.63
C GLY A 30 -16.28 23.48 55.04
N LEU A 31 -15.91 22.82 53.95
CA LEU A 31 -16.55 21.61 53.45
C LEU A 31 -15.57 20.46 53.68
N VAL A 32 -15.82 19.66 54.71
CA VAL A 32 -15.16 18.35 54.87
C VAL A 32 -15.72 17.44 53.78
N LEU A 33 -15.03 17.40 52.65
CA LEU A 33 -15.16 16.33 51.68
C LEU A 33 -14.57 15.07 52.33
N VAL A 34 -15.45 14.21 52.84
CA VAL A 34 -15.11 12.81 53.07
C VAL A 34 -14.83 12.22 51.68
N LEU A 35 -13.56 12.21 51.27
CA LEU A 35 -13.12 11.31 50.21
C LEU A 35 -13.36 9.90 50.73
N ALA A 36 -14.48 9.31 50.35
CA ALA A 36 -14.59 7.88 50.26
C ALA A 36 -13.50 7.44 49.27
N ALA A 37 -12.39 6.95 49.82
CA ALA A 37 -11.39 6.22 49.08
C ALA A 37 -12.08 4.95 48.55
N CYS A 38 -12.63 5.03 47.34
CA CYS A 38 -12.96 3.86 46.56
C CYS A 38 -11.65 3.19 46.20
N GLY A 39 -11.34 2.08 46.86
CA GLY A 39 -10.32 1.15 46.40
C GLY A 39 -10.77 0.46 45.12
N GLY A 40 -9.79 0.09 44.27
CA GLY A 40 -9.97 -0.90 43.21
C GLY A 40 -9.52 -0.43 41.83
N ASP A 41 -8.23 -0.63 41.51
CA ASP A 41 -7.79 -1.71 40.60
C ASP A 41 -6.30 -1.51 40.26
N ASP A 42 -5.41 -1.85 41.18
CA ASP A 42 -3.98 -2.07 40.88
C ASP A 42 -3.77 -3.50 40.30
N GLY A 43 -4.72 -3.95 39.46
CA GLY A 43 -4.52 -5.15 38.66
C GLY A 43 -3.34 -4.94 37.72
N PRO A 44 -2.58 -6.00 37.37
CA PRO A 44 -1.48 -5.85 36.42
C PRO A 44 -1.98 -5.25 35.10
N ASN A 45 -1.28 -4.24 34.59
CA ASN A 45 -1.71 -3.46 33.42
C ASN A 45 -1.42 -4.22 32.12
N VAL A 46 -2.24 -5.22 31.78
CA VAL A 46 -2.17 -5.91 30.49
C VAL A 46 -3.08 -5.23 29.49
N ARG A 47 -2.52 -4.84 28.36
CA ARG A 47 -3.29 -4.21 27.27
C ARG A 47 -3.16 -5.00 25.99
N VAL A 48 -4.27 -5.31 25.34
CA VAL A 48 -4.27 -6.01 24.05
C VAL A 48 -5.01 -5.17 23.02
N ARG A 49 -4.47 -5.09 21.79
CA ARG A 49 -5.16 -4.54 20.63
C ARG A 49 -5.31 -5.58 19.54
N ALA A 50 -6.35 -5.47 18.74
CA ALA A 50 -6.55 -6.30 17.55
C ALA A 50 -6.10 -5.56 16.28
N VAL A 51 -5.47 -6.28 15.35
CA VAL A 51 -5.08 -5.79 14.02
C VAL A 51 -5.60 -6.76 12.98
N HIS A 52 -6.32 -6.27 11.97
CA HIS A 52 -6.81 -7.12 10.88
C HIS A 52 -5.96 -6.99 9.62
N ALA A 53 -5.21 -8.05 9.31
CA ALA A 53 -4.19 -8.11 8.27
C ALA A 53 -4.43 -9.25 7.24
N SER A 54 -5.62 -9.82 7.19
CA SER A 54 -6.04 -10.82 6.20
C SER A 54 -6.86 -10.14 5.10
N ALA A 55 -6.41 -10.26 3.84
CA ALA A 55 -6.91 -9.45 2.73
C ALA A 55 -8.20 -9.98 2.08
N ASP A 56 -8.48 -11.27 2.26
CA ASP A 56 -9.65 -12.00 1.74
C ASP A 56 -10.61 -12.42 2.86
N ALA A 57 -10.40 -11.91 4.07
CA ALA A 57 -11.33 -12.08 5.17
C ALA A 57 -12.30 -10.89 5.23
N PRO A 58 -13.59 -11.13 5.51
CA PRO A 58 -14.52 -10.05 5.82
C PRO A 58 -14.12 -9.37 7.13
N ALA A 59 -14.81 -8.28 7.47
CA ALA A 59 -14.67 -7.63 8.77
C ALA A 59 -14.80 -8.62 9.93
N VAL A 60 -14.00 -8.44 10.98
CA VAL A 60 -13.95 -9.36 12.12
C VAL A 60 -14.17 -8.69 13.46
N ASP A 61 -14.77 -9.43 14.38
CA ASP A 61 -14.79 -9.13 15.81
C ASP A 61 -13.69 -9.97 16.49
N VAL A 62 -12.88 -9.35 17.34
CA VAL A 62 -11.76 -10.01 18.02
C VAL A 62 -11.93 -9.87 19.53
N ALA A 63 -11.81 -10.98 20.26
CA ALA A 63 -11.94 -11.01 21.71
C ALA A 63 -10.87 -11.89 22.37
N PHE A 64 -10.52 -11.59 23.61
CA PHE A 64 -9.61 -12.38 24.44
C PHE A 64 -10.31 -12.80 25.74
N GLY A 65 -10.45 -14.11 25.98
CA GLY A 65 -11.16 -14.62 27.15
C GLY A 65 -12.63 -14.16 27.24
N GLY A 66 -13.25 -13.86 26.09
CA GLY A 66 -14.60 -13.29 26.01
C GLY A 66 -14.66 -11.76 26.13
N VAL A 67 -13.56 -11.09 26.47
CA VAL A 67 -13.49 -9.62 26.50
C VAL A 67 -13.30 -9.09 25.06
N PRO A 68 -14.23 -8.27 24.53
CA PRO A 68 -14.09 -7.70 23.19
C PRO A 68 -12.88 -6.74 23.12
N LEU A 69 -11.96 -7.00 22.19
CA LEU A 69 -10.81 -6.13 21.92
C LEU A 69 -11.14 -5.10 20.84
N ALA A 70 -11.89 -5.52 19.81
CA ALA A 70 -12.38 -4.66 18.76
C ALA A 70 -13.54 -5.33 18.02
N ASN A 71 -14.48 -4.51 17.50
CA ASN A 71 -15.64 -4.97 16.74
C ASN A 71 -15.59 -4.43 15.30
N ALA A 72 -16.06 -5.23 14.35
CA ALA A 72 -16.17 -4.92 12.92
C ALA A 72 -14.90 -4.31 12.30
N VAL A 73 -13.72 -4.77 12.76
CA VAL A 73 -12.43 -4.29 12.25
C VAL A 73 -12.26 -4.75 10.82
N GLN A 74 -12.08 -3.80 9.90
CA GLN A 74 -11.87 -4.10 8.48
C GLN A 74 -10.40 -4.44 8.20
N PHE A 75 -10.13 -5.09 7.06
CA PHE A 75 -8.77 -5.27 6.57
C PHE A 75 -8.02 -3.92 6.55
N LYS A 76 -6.76 -3.93 7.02
CA LYS A 76 -5.89 -2.75 7.20
C LYS A 76 -6.27 -1.82 8.35
N GLN A 77 -7.14 -2.26 9.26
CA GLN A 77 -7.46 -1.51 10.47
C GLN A 77 -6.89 -2.17 11.73
N ALA A 78 -6.74 -1.35 12.76
CA ALA A 78 -6.35 -1.75 14.10
C ALA A 78 -7.28 -1.08 15.11
N GLY A 79 -7.65 -1.81 16.15
CA GLY A 79 -8.33 -1.26 17.32
C GLY A 79 -7.36 -0.56 18.27
N GLY A 80 -7.92 0.14 19.25
CA GLY A 80 -7.17 0.65 20.39
C GLY A 80 -6.72 -0.47 21.33
N TYR A 81 -5.86 -0.12 22.28
CA TYR A 81 -5.49 -1.01 23.38
C TYR A 81 -6.63 -1.12 24.39
N VAL A 82 -7.01 -2.34 24.74
CA VAL A 82 -8.03 -2.68 25.74
C VAL A 82 -7.38 -3.39 26.91
N GLY A 83 -7.72 -2.98 28.14
CA GLY A 83 -7.26 -3.65 29.36
C GLY A 83 -7.88 -5.04 29.51
N VAL A 84 -7.08 -6.05 29.83
CA VAL A 84 -7.54 -7.43 30.08
C VAL A 84 -6.85 -8.02 31.31
N GLY A 85 -7.37 -9.13 31.83
CA GLY A 85 -6.69 -9.90 32.86
C GLY A 85 -5.46 -10.63 32.31
N ALA A 86 -4.38 -10.68 33.09
CA ALA A 86 -3.23 -11.53 32.80
C ALA A 86 -3.62 -13.02 32.88
N GLY A 87 -2.97 -13.86 32.07
CA GLY A 87 -3.19 -15.31 32.06
C GLY A 87 -3.37 -15.91 30.68
N SER A 88 -3.82 -17.17 30.65
CA SER A 88 -4.09 -17.91 29.41
C SER A 88 -5.59 -17.94 29.14
N ALA A 89 -5.99 -17.51 27.94
CA ALA A 89 -7.39 -17.50 27.52
C ALA A 89 -7.49 -17.64 25.99
N PRO A 90 -8.65 -18.03 25.45
CA PRO A 90 -8.83 -18.07 24.00
C PRO A 90 -8.85 -16.66 23.42
N LEU A 91 -8.01 -16.43 22.41
CA LEU A 91 -8.16 -15.35 21.45
C LEU A 91 -9.07 -15.84 20.33
N THR A 92 -10.24 -15.22 20.21
CA THR A 92 -11.26 -15.58 19.23
C THR A 92 -11.38 -14.52 18.16
N VAL A 93 -11.65 -14.96 16.93
CA VAL A 93 -11.96 -14.11 15.79
C VAL A 93 -13.27 -14.62 15.19
N ASN A 94 -14.27 -13.75 15.17
CA ASN A 94 -15.58 -14.02 14.60
C ASN A 94 -15.78 -13.17 13.35
N VAL A 95 -16.54 -13.67 12.38
CA VAL A 95 -17.01 -12.84 11.26
C VAL A 95 -18.00 -11.82 11.82
N ALA A 96 -17.74 -10.53 11.56
CA ALA A 96 -18.53 -9.45 12.13
C ALA A 96 -20.02 -9.57 11.78
N ALA A 97 -20.88 -9.17 12.72
CA ALA A 97 -22.34 -9.28 12.62
C ALA A 97 -22.88 -10.72 12.43
N THR A 98 -22.07 -11.74 12.77
CA THR A 98 -22.49 -13.15 12.79
C THR A 98 -22.05 -13.83 14.09
N SER A 99 -22.45 -15.09 14.29
CA SER A 99 -21.95 -15.96 15.36
C SER A 99 -20.85 -16.92 14.88
N THR A 100 -20.32 -16.74 13.67
CA THR A 100 -19.34 -17.66 13.08
C THR A 100 -17.93 -17.36 13.57
N THR A 101 -17.39 -18.22 14.42
CA THR A 101 -15.97 -18.20 14.82
C THR A 101 -15.11 -18.83 13.73
N VAL A 102 -14.15 -18.06 13.20
CA VAL A 102 -13.22 -18.51 12.15
C VAL A 102 -11.83 -18.82 12.68
N LEU A 103 -11.49 -18.34 13.87
CA LEU A 103 -10.27 -18.67 14.58
C LEU A 103 -10.54 -18.67 16.09
N SER A 104 -10.01 -19.68 16.79
CA SER A 104 -9.93 -19.73 18.24
C SER A 104 -8.62 -20.38 18.62
N ALA A 105 -7.77 -19.65 19.35
CA ALA A 105 -6.46 -20.13 19.79
C ALA A 105 -6.21 -19.70 21.22
N ASN A 106 -5.76 -20.62 22.07
CA ASN A 106 -5.33 -20.28 23.42
C ASN A 106 -4.00 -19.53 23.34
N VAL A 107 -3.97 -18.33 23.92
CA VAL A 107 -2.75 -17.51 24.03
C VAL A 107 -2.58 -17.04 25.46
N SER A 108 -1.34 -16.73 25.84
CA SER A 108 -1.02 -16.26 27.18
C SER A 108 -0.50 -14.83 27.13
N VAL A 109 -0.99 -14.00 28.05
CA VAL A 109 -0.57 -12.60 28.21
C VAL A 109 -0.09 -12.37 29.64
N SER A 110 1.03 -11.68 29.78
CA SER A 110 1.67 -11.41 31.07
C SER A 110 1.34 -10.01 31.57
N ALA A 111 1.38 -9.84 32.89
CA ALA A 111 1.26 -8.56 33.59
C ALA A 111 2.18 -7.47 33.01
N ASP A 112 1.70 -6.23 33.02
CA ASP A 112 2.47 -5.02 32.66
C ASP A 112 3.10 -5.06 31.26
N ARG A 113 2.37 -5.65 30.31
CA ARG A 113 2.76 -5.76 28.91
C ARG A 113 1.67 -5.29 27.96
N ASN A 114 2.09 -4.85 26.79
CA ASN A 114 1.22 -4.56 25.67
C ASN A 114 1.28 -5.70 24.65
N TYR A 115 0.15 -6.08 24.10
CA TYR A 115 0.06 -7.11 23.06
C TYR A 115 -0.68 -6.61 21.83
N SER A 116 -0.17 -6.95 20.64
CA SER A 116 -0.88 -6.82 19.38
C SER A 116 -1.28 -8.21 18.88
N ALA A 117 -2.57 -8.48 18.82
CA ALA A 117 -3.15 -9.68 18.23
C ALA A 117 -3.45 -9.41 16.74
N ILE A 118 -2.60 -9.95 15.86
CA ILE A 118 -2.66 -9.67 14.42
C ILE A 118 -3.29 -10.86 13.71
N VAL A 119 -4.46 -10.66 13.11
CA VAL A 119 -5.15 -11.67 12.31
C VAL A 119 -4.57 -11.67 10.90
N VAL A 120 -3.86 -12.74 10.54
CA VAL A 120 -3.18 -12.93 9.24
C VAL A 120 -3.67 -14.21 8.55
N GLY A 121 -3.26 -14.41 7.30
CA GLY A 121 -3.60 -15.61 6.53
C GLY A 121 -4.78 -15.40 5.59
N SER A 122 -5.30 -16.51 5.06
CA SER A 122 -6.40 -16.56 4.11
C SER A 122 -7.65 -17.14 4.73
N ALA A 123 -8.80 -16.49 4.52
CA ALA A 123 -10.11 -16.99 4.91
C ALA A 123 -10.66 -18.05 3.94
N SER A 124 -10.06 -18.21 2.76
CA SER A 124 -10.46 -19.20 1.77
C SER A 124 -10.37 -20.64 2.30
N SER A 125 -11.45 -21.40 2.11
CA SER A 125 -11.48 -22.83 2.43
C SER A 125 -10.53 -23.67 1.58
N ASN A 126 -10.13 -23.16 0.42
CA ASN A 126 -9.20 -23.79 -0.52
C ASN A 126 -7.73 -23.41 -0.27
N ALA A 127 -7.45 -22.47 0.65
CA ALA A 127 -6.08 -22.11 0.95
C ALA A 127 -5.33 -23.28 1.64
N PRO A 128 -4.03 -23.49 1.34
CA PRO A 128 -3.19 -24.46 2.03
C PRO A 128 -3.26 -24.28 3.55
N SER A 129 -3.22 -25.37 4.32
CA SER A 129 -3.37 -25.33 5.79
C SER A 129 -2.40 -24.34 6.46
N ALA A 130 -1.15 -24.30 6.00
CA ALA A 130 -0.13 -23.36 6.49
C ALA A 130 -0.48 -21.87 6.25
N GLN A 131 -1.36 -21.58 5.29
CA GLN A 131 -1.74 -20.24 4.86
C GLN A 131 -3.11 -19.78 5.40
N ARG A 132 -3.85 -20.65 6.09
CA ARG A 132 -5.17 -20.34 6.66
C ARG A 132 -5.10 -19.22 7.70
N LEU A 133 -6.27 -18.70 8.12
CA LEU A 133 -6.36 -17.72 9.18
C LEU A 133 -5.60 -18.17 10.44
N ALA A 134 -4.82 -17.25 11.01
CA ALA A 134 -4.12 -17.42 12.27
C ALA A 134 -3.95 -16.08 12.96
N ALA A 135 -3.71 -16.13 14.28
CA ALA A 135 -3.35 -14.97 15.07
C ALA A 135 -1.86 -15.00 15.38
N VAL A 136 -1.18 -13.89 15.11
CA VAL A 136 0.19 -13.65 15.54
C VAL A 136 0.12 -12.70 16.72
N LEU A 137 0.51 -13.18 17.90
CA LEU A 137 0.52 -12.37 19.12
C LEU A 137 1.91 -11.77 19.33
N ILE A 138 1.99 -10.45 19.33
CA ILE A 138 3.24 -9.71 19.50
C ILE A 138 3.24 -9.01 20.84
N GLU A 139 4.21 -9.35 21.68
CA GLU A 139 4.49 -8.68 22.94
C GLU A 139 5.35 -7.44 22.72
N ASP A 140 4.99 -6.38 23.43
CA ASP A 140 5.73 -5.14 23.56
C ASP A 140 5.79 -4.72 25.04
N ASP A 141 6.92 -4.16 25.45
CA ASP A 141 7.14 -3.67 26.82
C ASP A 141 6.39 -2.36 27.12
N GLY A 142 5.80 -1.73 26.11
CA GLY A 142 5.10 -0.45 26.23
C GLY A 142 6.02 0.73 26.51
N ALA A 143 7.34 0.52 26.48
CA ALA A 143 8.31 1.58 26.67
C ALA A 143 8.29 2.51 25.46
N ALA A 144 8.23 3.82 25.74
CA ALA A 144 8.33 4.84 24.71
C ALA A 144 9.71 4.79 24.02
N PRO A 145 9.80 5.19 22.73
CA PRO A 145 11.09 5.33 22.06
C PRO A 145 12.00 6.30 22.81
N ALA A 146 13.32 6.07 22.76
CA ALA A 146 14.27 7.04 23.33
C ALA A 146 14.18 8.39 22.61
N ALA A 147 14.59 9.46 23.27
CA ALA A 147 14.54 10.82 22.70
C ALA A 147 15.27 10.89 21.34
N GLY A 148 14.58 11.40 20.32
CA GLY A 148 15.10 11.48 18.95
C GLY A 148 15.04 10.18 18.14
N GLN A 149 14.60 9.06 18.74
CA GLN A 149 14.52 7.76 18.10
C GLN A 149 13.08 7.40 17.68
N VAL A 150 13.01 6.38 16.83
CA VAL A 150 11.81 5.70 16.36
C VAL A 150 11.92 4.23 16.74
N LYS A 151 10.87 3.65 17.31
CA LYS A 151 10.78 2.23 17.66
C LYS A 151 10.05 1.48 16.54
N LEU A 152 10.64 0.40 16.05
CA LEU A 152 10.15 -0.37 14.92
C LEU A 152 10.11 -1.86 15.25
N ARG A 153 9.01 -2.51 14.86
CA ARG A 153 8.90 -3.96 14.82
C ARG A 153 8.19 -4.36 13.54
N VAL A 154 8.63 -5.43 12.89
CA VAL A 154 8.07 -5.88 11.62
C VAL A 154 7.58 -7.32 11.71
N VAL A 155 6.39 -7.57 11.16
CA VAL A 155 5.75 -8.88 11.07
C VAL A 155 5.52 -9.24 9.61
N HIS A 156 5.83 -10.48 9.24
CA HIS A 156 5.46 -10.98 7.92
C HIS A 156 4.05 -11.57 7.95
N GLY A 157 3.04 -10.79 7.53
CA GLY A 157 1.63 -11.20 7.51
C GLY A 157 1.09 -11.77 6.19
N ALA A 158 1.89 -11.81 5.12
CA ALA A 158 1.44 -12.25 3.80
C ALA A 158 1.64 -13.77 3.56
N PRO A 159 0.58 -14.63 3.59
CA PRO A 159 0.72 -16.08 3.49
C PRO A 159 1.27 -16.61 2.15
N ALA A 160 1.02 -15.90 1.05
CA ALA A 160 1.41 -16.32 -0.30
C ALA A 160 2.82 -15.83 -0.70
N VAL A 161 3.54 -15.19 0.22
CA VAL A 161 4.89 -14.66 0.00
C VAL A 161 5.85 -15.46 0.86
N ALA A 162 6.89 -16.01 0.24
CA ALA A 162 7.96 -16.73 0.92
C ALA A 162 8.77 -15.78 1.82
N ALA A 163 9.70 -16.33 2.62
CA ALA A 163 10.54 -15.51 3.49
C ALA A 163 11.22 -14.36 2.73
N VAL A 164 11.35 -13.21 3.42
CA VAL A 164 11.84 -11.97 2.81
C VAL A 164 13.02 -11.39 3.57
N ASP A 165 13.88 -10.69 2.83
CA ASP A 165 14.88 -9.79 3.38
C ASP A 165 14.33 -8.36 3.38
N ILE A 166 14.53 -7.64 4.48
CA ILE A 166 14.09 -6.25 4.64
C ILE A 166 15.30 -5.34 4.79
N TYR A 167 15.33 -4.28 3.98
CA TYR A 167 16.37 -3.28 3.96
C TYR A 167 15.80 -1.93 4.35
N VAL A 168 16.42 -1.29 5.33
CA VAL A 168 16.12 0.09 5.75
C VAL A 168 17.35 0.94 5.49
N THR A 169 17.26 1.88 4.56
CA THR A 169 18.38 2.74 4.14
C THR A 169 17.95 4.20 4.07
N ALA A 170 18.89 5.13 3.87
CA ALA A 170 18.50 6.48 3.47
C ALA A 170 17.90 6.47 2.04
N PRO A 171 17.08 7.47 1.68
CA PRO A 171 16.59 7.63 0.32
C PRO A 171 17.75 7.80 -0.67
N GLY A 172 17.74 7.05 -1.77
CA GLY A 172 18.76 7.12 -2.82
C GLY A 172 19.90 6.12 -2.67
N ASP A 173 20.16 5.61 -1.45
CA ASP A 173 21.24 4.64 -1.23
C ASP A 173 21.00 3.31 -1.97
N PRO A 174 22.06 2.64 -2.46
CA PRO A 174 21.96 1.28 -2.97
C PRO A 174 21.56 0.29 -1.87
N LEU A 175 21.16 -0.93 -2.24
CA LEU A 175 20.92 -1.98 -1.25
C LEU A 175 22.29 -2.40 -0.67
N PRO A 176 22.46 -2.41 0.67
CA PRO A 176 23.66 -2.99 1.28
C PRO A 176 23.71 -4.50 1.04
N ALA A 177 24.89 -5.10 1.20
CA ALA A 177 25.07 -6.55 1.03
C ALA A 177 24.30 -7.38 2.08
N ALA A 178 24.18 -6.87 3.31
CA ALA A 178 23.44 -7.50 4.39
C ALA A 178 22.09 -6.78 4.61
N PRO A 179 20.96 -7.50 4.71
CA PRO A 179 19.68 -6.90 5.05
C PRO A 179 19.63 -6.47 6.52
N THR A 180 18.78 -5.48 6.80
CA THR A 180 18.48 -5.04 8.16
C THR A 180 17.74 -6.13 8.95
N VAL A 181 16.82 -6.85 8.28
CA VAL A 181 16.18 -8.07 8.80
C VAL A 181 16.34 -9.18 7.78
N PRO A 182 17.20 -10.19 8.03
CA PRO A 182 17.38 -11.31 7.12
C PRO A 182 16.26 -12.34 7.25
N ALA A 183 15.83 -12.88 6.11
CA ALA A 183 15.04 -14.09 5.96
C ALA A 183 13.84 -14.21 6.92
N LEU A 184 13.06 -13.14 7.10
CA LEU A 184 11.88 -13.14 7.95
C LEU A 184 10.80 -14.04 7.35
N PRO A 185 10.45 -15.19 7.95
CA PRO A 185 9.43 -16.07 7.39
C PRO A 185 8.02 -15.59 7.73
N TYR A 186 7.02 -16.07 6.96
CA TYR A 186 5.61 -15.83 7.24
C TYR A 186 5.23 -16.16 8.70
N ARG A 187 4.45 -15.27 9.33
CA ARG A 187 4.04 -15.24 10.75
C ARG A 187 5.14 -14.99 11.77
N ALA A 188 6.39 -14.79 11.36
CA ALA A 188 7.43 -14.36 12.27
C ALA A 188 7.46 -12.84 12.42
N VAL A 189 8.16 -12.41 13.47
CA VAL A 189 8.36 -11.02 13.86
C VAL A 189 9.85 -10.74 14.06
N ALA A 190 10.28 -9.54 13.67
CA ALA A 190 11.62 -9.04 13.90
C ALA A 190 11.60 -7.60 14.45
N PRO A 191 12.36 -7.30 15.52
CA PRO A 191 12.97 -8.26 16.45
C PRO A 191 11.94 -9.21 17.08
N ALA A 192 12.41 -10.34 17.62
CA ALA A 192 11.55 -11.39 18.18
C ALA A 192 10.59 -10.85 19.26
N SER A 193 9.38 -11.43 19.36
CA SER A 193 8.38 -11.05 20.37
C SER A 193 8.99 -11.03 21.78
N GLY A 194 8.76 -9.96 22.55
CA GLY A 194 9.36 -9.78 23.88
C GLY A 194 10.83 -9.30 23.90
N ALA A 195 11.56 -9.39 22.79
CA ALA A 195 12.89 -8.74 22.67
C ALA A 195 12.74 -7.22 22.45
N PRO A 196 13.76 -6.42 22.79
CA PRO A 196 13.75 -4.98 22.49
C PRO A 196 13.51 -4.73 20.99
N ALA A 197 12.58 -3.84 20.70
CA ALA A 197 12.30 -3.43 19.33
C ALA A 197 13.48 -2.66 18.70
N LEU A 198 13.54 -2.63 17.37
CA LEU A 198 14.58 -1.92 16.65
C LEU A 198 14.44 -0.42 16.90
N GLN A 199 15.52 0.25 17.27
CA GLN A 199 15.55 1.72 17.39
C GLN A 199 16.39 2.33 16.28
N VAL A 200 15.82 3.31 15.58
CA VAL A 200 16.50 4.08 14.53
C VAL A 200 16.31 5.58 14.77
N PRO A 201 17.28 6.43 14.37
CA PRO A 201 17.09 7.89 14.41
C PRO A 201 15.84 8.32 13.65
N ALA A 202 15.21 9.39 14.12
CA ALA A 202 14.23 10.09 13.29
C ALA A 202 14.88 10.61 12.01
N GLY A 203 14.18 10.50 10.89
CA GLY A 203 14.74 10.88 9.60
C GLY A 203 13.96 10.32 8.42
N ASN A 204 14.50 10.54 7.22
CA ASN A 204 13.96 9.98 5.99
C ASN A 204 14.63 8.63 5.72
N TYR A 205 13.82 7.65 5.38
CA TYR A 205 14.23 6.29 5.08
C TYR A 205 13.59 5.81 3.78
N ARG A 206 14.10 4.69 3.27
CA ARG A 206 13.49 3.91 2.21
C ARG A 206 13.49 2.45 2.64
N VAL A 207 12.31 1.85 2.68
CA VAL A 207 12.13 0.44 3.02
C VAL A 207 11.98 -0.35 1.74
N ARG A 208 12.87 -1.32 1.55
CA ARG A 208 12.85 -2.24 0.40
C ARG A 208 12.79 -3.67 0.89
N VAL A 209 12.00 -4.49 0.20
CA VAL A 209 11.83 -5.91 0.53
C VAL A 209 12.17 -6.74 -0.69
N THR A 210 12.99 -7.77 -0.49
CA THR A 210 13.38 -8.74 -1.53
C THR A 210 13.00 -10.15 -1.08
N PRO A 211 12.87 -11.12 -2.00
CA PRO A 211 12.89 -12.53 -1.61
C PRO A 211 14.17 -12.83 -0.82
N ALA A 212 14.06 -13.65 0.22
CA ALA A 212 15.22 -14.00 1.05
C ALA A 212 16.37 -14.58 0.20
N GLY A 213 17.57 -14.03 0.37
CA GLY A 213 18.77 -14.43 -0.36
C GLY A 213 18.84 -13.95 -1.81
N ASN A 214 17.91 -13.12 -2.28
CA ASN A 214 17.90 -12.59 -3.65
C ASN A 214 17.72 -11.07 -3.66
N ALA A 215 18.82 -10.35 -3.41
CA ALA A 215 18.85 -8.89 -3.43
C ALA A 215 18.64 -8.28 -4.83
N SER A 216 18.79 -9.07 -5.90
CA SER A 216 18.60 -8.62 -7.29
C SER A 216 17.14 -8.34 -7.64
N THR A 217 16.19 -8.80 -6.83
CA THR A 217 14.76 -8.62 -7.06
C THR A 217 14.12 -7.81 -5.94
N VAL A 218 13.89 -6.51 -6.19
CA VAL A 218 13.13 -5.65 -5.26
C VAL A 218 11.62 -5.88 -5.46
N ALA A 219 11.01 -6.63 -4.56
CA ALA A 219 9.59 -6.98 -4.58
C ALA A 219 8.69 -5.85 -4.07
N PHE A 220 9.16 -5.05 -3.11
CA PHE A 220 8.46 -3.87 -2.57
C PHE A 220 9.43 -2.71 -2.37
N ASP A 221 8.96 -1.49 -2.61
CA ASP A 221 9.74 -0.27 -2.44
C ASP A 221 8.87 0.90 -1.94
N SER A 222 9.06 1.31 -0.69
CA SER A 222 8.25 2.37 -0.07
C SER A 222 8.48 3.76 -0.66
N GLY A 223 9.49 3.96 -1.51
CA GLY A 223 10.02 5.31 -1.78
C GLY A 223 10.53 5.97 -0.50
N ALA A 224 10.65 7.30 -0.51
CA ALA A 224 11.04 8.06 0.68
C ALA A 224 9.91 8.06 1.72
N LEU A 225 10.23 7.66 2.94
CA LEU A 225 9.36 7.56 4.10
C LEU A 225 9.96 8.38 5.25
N SER A 226 9.23 9.39 5.73
CA SER A 226 9.65 10.18 6.88
C SER A 226 9.20 9.51 8.17
N LEU A 227 10.15 9.23 9.08
CA LEU A 227 9.89 8.70 10.41
C LEU A 227 10.17 9.78 11.45
N ALA A 228 9.13 10.23 12.16
CA ALA A 228 9.23 11.29 13.16
C ALA A 228 9.67 10.75 14.52
N ALA A 229 10.48 11.52 15.25
CA ALA A 229 10.93 11.15 16.60
C ALA A 229 9.76 10.83 17.53
N GLY A 230 9.92 9.82 18.37
CA GLY A 230 8.88 9.35 19.28
C GLY A 230 7.83 8.41 18.62
N SER A 231 7.96 8.12 17.32
CA SER A 231 7.09 7.12 16.67
C SER A 231 7.40 5.71 17.18
N ASP A 232 6.35 4.96 17.52
CA ASP A 232 6.41 3.53 17.82
C ASP A 232 5.49 2.79 16.82
N LEU A 233 6.11 2.07 15.88
CA LEU A 233 5.43 1.48 14.74
C LEU A 233 5.61 -0.03 14.70
N LEU A 234 4.47 -0.73 14.71
CA LEU A 234 4.37 -2.12 14.27
C LEU A 234 4.06 -2.13 12.77
N LEU A 235 4.99 -2.61 11.96
CA LEU A 235 4.84 -2.77 10.51
C LEU A 235 4.41 -4.21 10.21
N VAL A 236 3.31 -4.41 9.50
CA VAL A 236 2.85 -5.75 9.08
C VAL A 236 2.88 -5.82 7.55
N ALA A 237 3.70 -6.71 6.99
CA ALA A 237 3.66 -6.99 5.56
C ALA A 237 2.37 -7.75 5.22
N ILE A 238 1.43 -7.11 4.53
CA ILE A 238 0.11 -7.66 4.21
C ILE A 238 -0.02 -7.97 2.71
N PRO A 239 -0.84 -8.94 2.30
CA PRO A 239 -1.10 -9.19 0.88
C PRO A 239 -1.70 -7.97 0.20
N ARG A 240 -1.25 -7.68 -1.03
CA ARG A 240 -1.84 -6.64 -1.88
C ARG A 240 -2.16 -7.18 -3.28
N PRO A 241 -3.26 -7.95 -3.43
CA PRO A 241 -3.69 -8.45 -4.73
C PRO A 241 -3.88 -7.31 -5.74
N GLY A 242 -3.38 -7.49 -6.96
CA GLY A 242 -3.51 -6.48 -8.02
C GLY A 242 -2.58 -5.26 -7.88
N GLY A 243 -1.77 -5.17 -6.81
CA GLY A 243 -0.79 -4.10 -6.64
C GLY A 243 0.45 -4.27 -7.54
N VAL A 244 1.28 -3.22 -7.59
CA VAL A 244 2.63 -3.25 -8.22
C VAL A 244 3.55 -4.24 -7.50
N SER A 245 3.35 -4.40 -6.20
CA SER A 245 4.02 -5.35 -5.31
C SER A 245 3.00 -6.38 -4.80
N PRO A 246 3.40 -7.65 -4.55
CA PRO A 246 2.54 -8.64 -3.90
C PRO A 246 2.21 -8.28 -2.45
N ILE A 247 2.94 -7.35 -1.83
CA ILE A 247 2.71 -6.88 -0.47
C ILE A 247 2.56 -5.35 -0.39
N SER A 248 2.00 -4.89 0.71
CA SER A 248 2.20 -3.55 1.26
C SER A 248 2.57 -3.66 2.74
N LEU A 249 2.99 -2.56 3.35
CA LEU A 249 3.21 -2.50 4.79
C LEU A 249 2.04 -1.78 5.45
N LEU A 250 1.34 -2.46 6.36
CA LEU A 250 0.41 -1.83 7.28
C LEU A 250 1.20 -1.28 8.47
N ALA A 251 1.30 0.04 8.59
CA ALA A 251 1.89 0.69 9.74
C ALA A 251 0.83 0.89 10.82
N VAL A 252 1.06 0.28 11.98
CA VAL A 252 0.18 0.34 13.14
C VAL A 252 0.91 1.09 14.27
N PRO A 253 0.68 2.42 14.40
CA PRO A 253 1.31 3.20 15.44
C PRO A 253 0.80 2.79 16.82
N ALA A 254 1.58 2.98 17.89
CA ALA A 254 1.13 2.72 19.27
C ALA A 254 -0.12 3.54 19.65
N ALA A 255 -0.26 4.74 19.07
CA ALA A 255 -1.44 5.59 19.18
C ALA A 255 -1.83 6.14 17.80
N GLY A 256 -3.13 6.24 17.54
CA GLY A 256 -3.69 6.69 16.26
C GLY A 256 -4.14 5.54 15.35
N ALA A 257 -4.61 5.91 14.15
CA ALA A 257 -5.11 4.94 13.17
C ALA A 257 -3.95 4.27 12.41
N ALA A 258 -4.15 3.00 12.06
CA ALA A 258 -3.26 2.31 11.14
C ALA A 258 -3.36 2.90 9.72
N PHE A 259 -2.26 2.87 8.97
CA PHE A 259 -2.21 3.36 7.59
C PHE A 259 -1.35 2.44 6.71
N GLU A 260 -1.66 2.41 5.42
CA GLU A 260 -0.95 1.57 4.45
C GLU A 260 0.20 2.35 3.79
N ILE A 261 1.37 1.71 3.73
CA ILE A 261 2.52 2.14 2.94
C ILE A 261 2.61 1.22 1.73
N VAL A 262 2.45 1.80 0.54
CA VAL A 262 2.40 1.09 -0.73
C VAL A 262 3.72 1.17 -1.48
N ASP A 263 3.94 0.26 -2.44
CA ASP A 263 5.06 0.39 -3.37
C ASP A 263 4.87 1.65 -4.21
N THR A 264 5.85 2.53 -4.18
CA THR A 264 5.77 3.82 -4.88
C THR A 264 6.12 3.72 -6.35
N ARG A 265 6.70 2.61 -6.82
CA ARG A 265 6.95 2.38 -8.24
C ARG A 265 5.63 2.22 -8.98
N ALA A 266 5.68 2.45 -10.28
CA ALA A 266 4.58 2.18 -11.19
C ALA A 266 4.82 0.85 -11.92
N ALA A 267 3.73 0.22 -12.36
CA ALA A 267 3.78 -0.91 -13.26
C ALA A 267 3.49 -0.46 -14.69
N LEU A 268 4.47 -0.63 -15.58
CA LEU A 268 4.35 -0.30 -16.99
C LEU A 268 4.37 -1.59 -17.80
N ARG A 269 3.38 -1.77 -18.67
CA ARG A 269 3.41 -2.79 -19.71
C ARG A 269 3.59 -2.13 -21.07
N VAL A 270 4.51 -2.62 -21.87
CA VAL A 270 4.74 -2.14 -23.24
C VAL A 270 4.63 -3.29 -24.22
N GLY A 271 4.11 -3.02 -25.43
CA GLY A 271 3.90 -4.09 -26.40
C GLY A 271 3.74 -3.61 -27.83
N HIS A 272 4.02 -4.52 -28.77
CA HIS A 272 3.94 -4.30 -30.20
C HIS A 272 2.69 -4.98 -30.77
N PHE A 273 1.68 -4.19 -31.14
CA PHE A 273 0.40 -4.64 -31.69
C PHE A 273 0.09 -4.00 -33.05
N ALA A 274 1.13 -3.59 -33.80
CA ALA A 274 0.98 -3.13 -35.18
C ALA A 274 1.41 -4.25 -36.18
N PRO A 275 0.46 -4.98 -36.80
CA PRO A 275 0.72 -6.28 -37.42
C PRO A 275 1.64 -6.26 -38.66
N ASN A 276 1.73 -5.13 -39.36
CA ASN A 276 2.54 -4.97 -40.57
C ASN A 276 3.75 -4.04 -40.37
N VAL A 277 4.14 -3.79 -39.13
CA VAL A 277 5.37 -3.05 -38.79
C VAL A 277 6.45 -4.08 -38.40
N PRO A 278 7.69 -3.96 -38.92
CA PRO A 278 8.81 -4.82 -38.51
C PRO A 278 9.06 -4.83 -37.00
N ALA A 279 9.99 -5.67 -36.54
CA ALA A 279 10.40 -5.66 -35.15
C ALA A 279 10.94 -4.28 -34.72
N VAL A 280 10.66 -3.92 -33.47
CA VAL A 280 10.98 -2.60 -32.91
C VAL A 280 11.69 -2.70 -31.57
N ASP A 281 12.46 -1.66 -31.27
CA ASP A 281 13.00 -1.38 -29.94
C ASP A 281 12.08 -0.35 -29.24
N VAL A 282 11.85 -0.54 -27.93
CA VAL A 282 11.02 0.35 -27.11
C VAL A 282 11.89 1.10 -26.13
N PHE A 283 11.68 2.40 -26.02
CA PHE A 283 12.40 3.30 -25.14
C PHE A 283 11.46 3.97 -24.16
N LEU A 284 11.89 4.09 -22.91
CA LEU A 284 11.19 4.83 -21.87
C LEU A 284 12.18 5.80 -21.24
N LYS A 285 11.96 7.10 -21.43
CA LYS A 285 12.93 8.14 -21.08
C LYS A 285 12.28 9.27 -20.30
N ALA A 286 13.09 10.04 -19.57
CA ALA A 286 12.60 11.27 -18.95
C ALA A 286 12.19 12.26 -20.06
N PRO A 287 11.24 13.18 -19.78
CA PRO A 287 10.72 14.10 -20.78
C PRO A 287 11.83 14.88 -21.49
N GLY A 288 11.78 14.90 -22.84
CA GLY A 288 12.74 15.60 -23.69
C GLY A 288 14.11 14.93 -23.86
N GLN A 289 14.33 13.74 -23.28
CA GLN A 289 15.59 13.00 -23.47
C GLN A 289 15.62 12.27 -24.81
N ALA A 290 16.81 12.11 -25.40
CA ALA A 290 17.00 11.32 -26.61
C ALA A 290 17.00 9.80 -26.31
N ASN A 291 16.73 8.98 -27.33
CA ASN A 291 16.88 7.53 -27.22
C ASN A 291 18.35 7.15 -27.05
N SER A 292 18.62 6.16 -26.21
CA SER A 292 19.96 5.65 -25.94
C SER A 292 19.90 4.18 -25.54
N ALA A 293 21.06 3.52 -25.44
CA ALA A 293 21.12 2.13 -24.99
C ALA A 293 20.62 1.94 -23.54
N THR A 294 20.75 2.96 -22.68
CA THR A 294 20.39 2.87 -21.25
C THR A 294 18.89 3.05 -20.99
N ASN A 295 18.17 3.71 -21.90
CA ASN A 295 16.72 3.91 -21.80
C ASN A 295 15.92 3.00 -22.76
N ARG A 296 16.60 2.05 -23.42
CA ARG A 296 15.98 0.98 -24.20
C ARG A 296 15.48 -0.11 -23.25
N VAL A 297 14.16 -0.20 -23.10
CA VAL A 297 13.51 -1.14 -22.16
C VAL A 297 13.17 -2.48 -22.81
N LEU A 298 12.97 -2.52 -24.13
CA LEU A 298 12.81 -3.74 -24.91
C LEU A 298 13.58 -3.67 -26.21
N THR A 299 14.08 -4.82 -26.66
CA THR A 299 14.80 -4.99 -27.92
C THR A 299 14.11 -6.01 -28.81
N ASN A 300 14.08 -5.75 -30.11
CA ASN A 300 13.61 -6.70 -31.13
C ASN A 300 12.23 -7.30 -30.82
N VAL A 301 11.30 -6.45 -30.41
CA VAL A 301 9.92 -6.85 -30.10
C VAL A 301 9.19 -7.04 -31.42
N ALA A 302 8.74 -8.25 -31.71
CA ALA A 302 7.89 -8.56 -32.84
C ALA A 302 6.40 -8.51 -32.46
N PHE A 303 5.53 -8.34 -33.45
CA PHE A 303 4.09 -8.52 -33.25
C PHE A 303 3.78 -10.01 -32.94
N PRO A 304 2.85 -10.34 -32.02
CA PRO A 304 2.13 -9.50 -31.07
C PRO A 304 2.64 -9.67 -29.62
N VAL A 305 3.88 -9.24 -29.33
CA VAL A 305 4.52 -9.47 -28.01
C VAL A 305 4.42 -8.25 -27.09
N ASP A 306 4.23 -8.50 -25.79
CA ASP A 306 4.34 -7.50 -24.73
C ASP A 306 5.36 -7.90 -23.64
N SER A 307 5.79 -6.93 -22.84
CA SER A 307 6.83 -7.10 -21.80
C SER A 307 6.39 -7.84 -20.54
N GLY A 308 5.09 -8.08 -20.35
CA GLY A 308 4.49 -8.14 -19.02
C GLY A 308 4.59 -6.78 -18.31
N TYR A 309 4.25 -6.74 -17.02
CA TYR A 309 4.39 -5.51 -16.24
C TYR A 309 5.83 -5.36 -15.70
N LEU A 310 6.52 -4.34 -16.19
CA LEU A 310 7.79 -3.85 -15.69
C LEU A 310 7.55 -2.92 -14.49
N ARG A 311 8.42 -2.97 -13.48
CA ARG A 311 8.40 -2.00 -12.37
C ARG A 311 9.35 -0.86 -12.70
N VAL A 312 8.83 0.35 -12.79
CA VAL A 312 9.60 1.56 -13.07
C VAL A 312 9.37 2.59 -11.96
N PRO A 313 10.31 3.53 -11.73
CA PRO A 313 10.03 4.65 -10.85
C PRO A 313 8.73 5.35 -11.25
N ASN A 314 8.00 5.91 -10.29
CA ASN A 314 6.89 6.80 -10.63
C ASN A 314 7.44 8.10 -11.26
N GLY A 315 6.60 8.77 -12.02
CA GLY A 315 6.96 10.02 -12.68
C GLY A 315 6.30 10.18 -14.03
N THR A 316 6.77 11.16 -14.78
CA THR A 316 6.33 11.40 -16.16
C THR A 316 7.41 10.90 -17.11
N TYR A 317 7.00 10.21 -18.18
CA TYR A 317 7.91 9.61 -19.14
C TYR A 317 7.51 9.96 -20.58
N ASP A 318 8.51 10.07 -21.45
CA ASP A 318 8.31 9.97 -22.89
C ASP A 318 8.57 8.52 -23.30
N ALA A 319 7.61 7.93 -24.03
CA ALA A 319 7.77 6.62 -24.63
C ALA A 319 8.09 6.79 -26.11
N ALA A 320 9.03 6.01 -26.62
CA ALA A 320 9.37 6.02 -28.04
C ALA A 320 9.59 4.61 -28.57
N VAL A 321 9.39 4.47 -29.88
CA VAL A 321 9.60 3.23 -30.62
C VAL A 321 10.53 3.54 -31.79
N ALA A 322 11.57 2.73 -31.97
CA ALA A 322 12.44 2.77 -33.15
C ALA A 322 12.47 1.40 -33.82
N LEU A 323 12.86 1.33 -35.08
CA LEU A 323 13.16 0.03 -35.72
C LEU A 323 14.32 -0.66 -34.98
N THR A 324 14.30 -1.99 -34.92
CA THR A 324 15.34 -2.78 -34.21
C THR A 324 16.74 -2.32 -34.57
N GLY A 325 17.55 -2.02 -33.55
CA GLY A 325 18.95 -1.58 -33.71
C GLY A 325 19.13 -0.07 -33.95
N SER A 326 18.06 0.66 -34.24
CA SER A 326 18.09 2.12 -34.43
C SER A 326 17.87 2.87 -33.11
N LEU A 327 18.32 4.13 -33.06
CA LEU A 327 17.93 5.10 -32.03
C LEU A 327 16.95 6.16 -32.58
N ALA A 328 16.72 6.20 -33.89
CA ALA A 328 15.79 7.14 -34.50
C ALA A 328 14.34 6.75 -34.19
N SER A 329 13.66 7.55 -33.37
CA SER A 329 12.25 7.37 -33.05
C SER A 329 11.40 7.41 -34.33
N VAL A 330 10.51 6.44 -34.48
CA VAL A 330 9.46 6.40 -35.50
C VAL A 330 8.10 6.78 -34.90
N LEU A 331 7.86 6.39 -33.64
CA LEU A 331 6.67 6.77 -32.87
C LEU A 331 7.09 7.33 -31.53
N GLU A 332 6.38 8.36 -31.06
CA GLU A 332 6.59 8.95 -29.75
C GLU A 332 5.26 9.22 -29.03
N LEU A 333 5.29 9.15 -27.71
CA LEU A 333 4.24 9.56 -26.81
C LEU A 333 4.90 10.32 -25.66
N ASN A 334 4.71 11.64 -25.65
CA ASN A 334 5.36 12.51 -24.68
C ASN A 334 4.46 12.78 -23.48
N GLY A 335 5.05 12.86 -22.29
CA GLY A 335 4.36 13.26 -21.07
C GLY A 335 3.43 12.20 -20.46
N ALA A 336 3.68 10.90 -20.67
CA ALA A 336 2.89 9.84 -20.07
C ALA A 336 3.13 9.77 -18.55
N ALA A 337 2.10 10.15 -17.77
CA ALA A 337 2.15 10.09 -16.31
C ALA A 337 2.00 8.65 -15.78
N LEU A 338 2.96 8.22 -14.97
CA LEU A 338 2.98 6.97 -14.21
C LEU A 338 2.93 7.29 -12.71
N PRO A 339 1.73 7.43 -12.12
CA PRO A 339 1.60 7.77 -10.71
C PRO A 339 2.11 6.65 -9.81
N ALA A 340 2.44 6.99 -8.57
CA ALA A 340 2.87 6.02 -7.56
C ALA A 340 1.84 4.90 -7.38
N SER A 341 2.31 3.65 -7.35
CA SER A 341 1.46 2.45 -7.32
C SER A 341 0.48 2.30 -8.50
N GLY A 342 0.58 3.15 -9.53
CA GLY A 342 -0.27 3.10 -10.72
C GLY A 342 0.16 2.03 -11.70
N SER A 343 -0.76 1.64 -12.59
CA SER A 343 -0.47 0.73 -13.69
C SER A 343 -0.90 1.32 -15.02
N ARG A 344 -0.07 1.16 -16.04
CA ARG A 344 -0.35 1.67 -17.39
C ARG A 344 0.19 0.71 -18.44
N SER A 345 -0.55 0.58 -19.53
CA SER A 345 -0.13 -0.13 -20.74
C SER A 345 0.11 0.89 -21.85
N ILE A 346 1.23 0.79 -22.56
CA ILE A 346 1.54 1.60 -23.74
C ILE A 346 1.81 0.67 -24.92
N PHE A 347 1.00 0.78 -25.96
CA PHE A 347 1.04 -0.15 -27.09
C PHE A 347 1.29 0.59 -28.39
N ALA A 348 2.22 0.06 -29.19
CA ALA A 348 2.32 0.41 -30.60
C ALA A 348 1.17 -0.25 -31.36
N ILE A 349 0.33 0.56 -32.00
CA ILE A 349 -0.88 0.11 -32.71
C ILE A 349 -0.99 0.80 -34.08
N GLY A 350 -1.88 0.28 -34.92
CA GLY A 350 -2.12 0.80 -36.27
C GLY A 350 -1.41 -0.02 -37.34
N LEU A 351 -1.43 0.48 -38.58
CA LEU A 351 -0.84 -0.16 -39.75
C LEU A 351 0.21 0.74 -40.38
N LEU A 352 1.36 0.18 -40.76
CA LEU A 352 2.29 0.86 -41.65
C LEU A 352 1.57 1.23 -42.95
N GLY A 353 1.59 2.52 -43.33
CA GLY A 353 0.83 3.06 -44.46
C GLY A 353 -0.67 3.32 -44.18
N GLY A 354 -1.16 3.01 -42.98
CA GLY A 354 -2.50 3.35 -42.53
C GLY A 354 -2.70 4.86 -42.40
N THR A 355 -3.94 5.33 -42.57
CA THR A 355 -4.31 6.74 -42.47
C THR A 355 -5.37 6.96 -41.38
N GLY A 356 -5.54 8.20 -40.93
CA GLY A 356 -6.53 8.54 -39.91
C GLY A 356 -6.38 7.70 -38.64
N ALA A 357 -7.47 7.04 -38.22
CA ALA A 357 -7.46 6.18 -37.04
C ALA A 357 -6.48 4.99 -37.18
N GLN A 358 -6.22 4.50 -38.39
CA GLN A 358 -5.33 3.35 -38.65
C GLN A 358 -3.85 3.74 -38.68
N ALA A 359 -3.50 5.02 -38.64
CA ALA A 359 -2.12 5.47 -38.65
C ALA A 359 -1.33 4.91 -37.44
N PRO A 360 -0.06 4.50 -37.63
CA PRO A 360 0.79 4.01 -36.55
C PRO A 360 0.92 5.04 -35.44
N ARG A 361 0.71 4.61 -34.18
CA ARG A 361 0.90 5.46 -33.00
C ARG A 361 1.16 4.63 -31.74
N LEU A 362 1.62 5.31 -30.71
CA LEU A 362 1.57 4.80 -29.34
C LEU A 362 0.23 5.17 -28.69
N ALA A 363 -0.47 4.19 -28.14
CA ALA A 363 -1.69 4.37 -27.36
C ALA A 363 -1.45 3.96 -25.91
N ALA A 364 -1.86 4.81 -24.97
CA ALA A 364 -1.70 4.57 -23.54
C ALA A 364 -3.04 4.30 -22.86
N PHE A 365 -3.07 3.29 -22.01
CA PHE A 365 -4.24 2.84 -21.28
C PHE A 365 -3.92 2.78 -19.79
N VAL A 366 -4.70 3.46 -18.96
CA VAL A 366 -4.63 3.31 -17.50
C VAL A 366 -5.18 1.94 -17.14
N ASP A 367 -4.42 1.14 -16.40
CA ASP A 367 -4.83 -0.20 -15.99
C ASP A 367 -5.28 -0.21 -14.53
N ASP A 368 -6.47 -0.76 -14.30
CA ASP A 368 -6.92 -1.12 -12.97
C ASP A 368 -6.79 -2.63 -12.79
N ARG A 369 -5.87 -3.02 -11.91
CA ARG A 369 -5.45 -4.41 -11.70
C ARG A 369 -6.06 -5.05 -10.46
N VAL A 370 -6.88 -4.33 -9.70
CA VAL A 370 -7.47 -4.84 -8.45
C VAL A 370 -8.75 -5.60 -8.78
N PRO A 371 -8.79 -6.94 -8.65
CA PRO A 371 -10.02 -7.69 -8.84
C PRO A 371 -11.00 -7.43 -7.69
N VAL A 372 -12.28 -7.65 -7.96
CA VAL A 372 -13.29 -7.76 -6.91
C VAL A 372 -13.13 -9.14 -6.25
N GLU A 373 -13.31 -9.21 -4.94
CA GLU A 373 -13.21 -10.46 -4.19
C GLU A 373 -14.09 -11.57 -4.79
N GLY A 374 -13.54 -12.79 -4.89
CA GLY A 374 -14.22 -13.95 -5.46
C GLY A 374 -14.44 -13.90 -6.98
N LYS A 375 -14.00 -12.85 -7.67
CA LYS A 375 -14.19 -12.67 -9.12
C LYS A 375 -12.87 -12.56 -9.87
N ALA A 376 -12.86 -13.07 -11.10
CA ALA A 376 -11.84 -12.70 -12.07
C ALA A 376 -12.12 -11.29 -12.58
N LYS A 377 -11.05 -10.58 -12.97
CA LYS A 377 -11.15 -9.27 -13.61
C LYS A 377 -10.70 -9.38 -15.05
N VAL A 378 -11.54 -9.00 -15.99
CA VAL A 378 -11.21 -9.04 -17.42
C VAL A 378 -11.35 -7.65 -18.03
N ARG A 379 -10.35 -7.22 -18.80
CA ARG A 379 -10.43 -5.98 -19.58
C ARG A 379 -10.16 -6.28 -21.04
N VAL A 380 -11.01 -5.77 -21.92
CA VAL A 380 -10.90 -5.96 -23.36
C VAL A 380 -10.38 -4.68 -24.00
N LEU A 381 -9.35 -4.80 -24.83
CA LEU A 381 -8.83 -3.74 -25.67
C LEU A 381 -8.96 -4.18 -27.13
N HIS A 382 -9.61 -3.37 -27.95
CA HIS A 382 -9.69 -3.64 -29.38
C HIS A 382 -8.56 -2.93 -30.12
N LEU A 383 -7.48 -3.66 -30.42
CA LEU A 383 -6.27 -3.13 -31.05
C LEU A 383 -6.11 -3.54 -32.53
N SER A 384 -7.15 -4.09 -33.17
CA SER A 384 -7.11 -4.46 -34.60
C SER A 384 -7.56 -3.28 -35.45
N PRO A 385 -6.67 -2.61 -36.20
CA PRO A 385 -6.99 -1.37 -36.91
C PRO A 385 -7.92 -1.54 -38.12
N ASP A 386 -7.97 -2.73 -38.70
CA ASP A 386 -8.72 -3.09 -39.92
C ASP A 386 -10.02 -3.86 -39.65
N ALA A 387 -10.26 -4.24 -38.40
CA ALA A 387 -11.49 -4.92 -38.01
C ALA A 387 -12.63 -3.91 -37.74
N PRO A 388 -13.89 -4.27 -38.03
CA PRO A 388 -15.03 -3.53 -37.53
C PRO A 388 -15.11 -3.62 -36.00
N ALA A 389 -15.94 -2.78 -35.40
CA ALA A 389 -16.22 -2.86 -33.97
C ALA A 389 -16.73 -4.27 -33.58
N VAL A 390 -16.27 -4.76 -32.42
CA VAL A 390 -16.48 -6.14 -32.00
C VAL A 390 -17.35 -6.25 -30.75
N ASP A 391 -18.13 -7.32 -30.69
CA ASP A 391 -18.78 -7.78 -29.47
C ASP A 391 -17.91 -8.84 -28.78
N VAL A 392 -17.87 -8.85 -27.45
CA VAL A 392 -17.30 -9.95 -26.67
C VAL A 392 -18.41 -10.65 -25.91
N VAL A 393 -18.48 -11.95 -26.09
CA VAL A 393 -19.57 -12.79 -25.59
C VAL A 393 -19.03 -13.86 -24.64
N VAL A 394 -19.83 -14.20 -23.62
CA VAL A 394 -19.59 -15.34 -22.74
C VAL A 394 -20.44 -16.48 -23.25
N LEU A 395 -19.82 -17.65 -23.45
CA LEU A 395 -20.52 -18.85 -23.88
C LEU A 395 -20.88 -19.74 -22.68
N SER A 396 -22.06 -20.35 -22.72
CA SER A 396 -22.45 -21.42 -21.79
C SER A 396 -23.30 -22.44 -22.54
N GLY A 397 -23.00 -23.72 -22.36
CA GLY A 397 -23.72 -24.81 -23.05
C GLY A 397 -23.69 -24.72 -24.58
N GLY A 398 -22.66 -24.09 -25.17
CA GLY A 398 -22.52 -23.90 -26.62
C GLY A 398 -23.29 -22.70 -27.19
N GLY A 399 -24.08 -21.99 -26.39
CA GLY A 399 -24.77 -20.76 -26.77
C GLY A 399 -24.16 -19.49 -26.15
N ILE A 400 -24.55 -18.32 -26.67
CA ILE A 400 -24.21 -17.03 -26.05
C ILE A 400 -25.04 -16.87 -24.77
N ALA A 401 -24.37 -16.88 -23.62
CA ALA A 401 -24.97 -16.65 -22.31
C ALA A 401 -25.05 -15.16 -21.97
N ALA A 402 -24.04 -14.37 -22.36
CA ALA A 402 -24.01 -12.93 -22.12
C ALA A 402 -23.17 -12.20 -23.17
N ARG A 403 -23.42 -10.90 -23.35
CA ARG A 403 -22.63 -9.98 -24.20
C ARG A 403 -22.09 -8.82 -23.36
N PRO A 404 -21.07 -9.05 -22.52
CA PRO A 404 -20.57 -8.02 -21.61
C PRO A 404 -19.89 -6.84 -22.30
N VAL A 405 -19.43 -7.02 -23.55
CA VAL A 405 -18.92 -5.92 -24.39
C VAL A 405 -19.68 -5.91 -25.70
N VAL A 406 -20.20 -4.74 -26.07
CA VAL A 406 -20.94 -4.55 -27.31
C VAL A 406 -20.31 -3.40 -28.09
N ASN A 407 -20.10 -3.61 -29.38
CA ASN A 407 -19.66 -2.60 -30.34
C ASN A 407 -18.37 -1.85 -29.91
N LEU A 408 -17.38 -2.59 -29.39
CA LEU A 408 -16.09 -2.00 -29.02
C LEU A 408 -15.30 -1.69 -30.29
N ALA A 409 -15.25 -0.42 -30.68
CA ALA A 409 -14.51 0.06 -31.84
C ALA A 409 -13.01 0.22 -31.55
N PHE A 410 -12.16 0.00 -32.53
CA PHE A 410 -10.72 0.29 -32.43
C PHE A 410 -10.48 1.81 -32.28
N PRO A 411 -9.49 2.26 -31.48
CA PRO A 411 -8.57 1.50 -30.60
C PRO A 411 -9.05 1.40 -29.14
N ASN A 412 -10.36 1.33 -28.90
CA ASN A 412 -10.91 1.56 -27.56
C ASN A 412 -10.70 0.35 -26.63
N ALA A 413 -10.75 0.65 -25.34
CA ALA A 413 -10.79 -0.33 -24.26
C ALA A 413 -12.15 -0.26 -23.55
N THR A 414 -12.54 -1.32 -22.88
CA THR A 414 -13.68 -1.25 -21.95
C THR A 414 -13.38 -0.21 -20.86
N THR A 415 -14.37 0.64 -20.57
CA THR A 415 -14.29 1.70 -19.56
C THR A 415 -14.28 1.15 -18.14
N THR A 416 -14.96 0.02 -17.94
CA THR A 416 -14.95 -0.78 -16.72
C THR A 416 -14.43 -2.17 -17.05
N ALA A 417 -13.67 -2.77 -16.12
CA ALA A 417 -13.36 -4.19 -16.22
C ALA A 417 -14.59 -5.03 -15.87
N LEU A 418 -14.68 -6.20 -16.50
CA LEU A 418 -15.72 -7.20 -16.35
C LEU A 418 -15.42 -8.17 -15.20
#